data_AF-A0A2R6MB83-F1
#
_entry.id   AF-A0A2R6MB83-F1
#
_cell.length_a   1.000
_cell.length_b   1.000
_cell.length_c   1.000
_cell.angle_alpha   90.00
_cell.angle_beta   90.00
_cell.angle_gamma   90.00
#
_symmetry.space_group_name_H-M   'P 1'
#
loop_
_entity.id
_entity.type
_entity.pdbx_description
1 polymer ?
#
loop_
_entity_poly.entity_id
_entity_poly.type
_entity_poly.pdbx_seq_one_letter_code
_entity_poly.pdbx_strand_id
1 'polypeptide(L)'
;MSHFEVRSYDGAGRVGELTVPRADLTVETPALLPVVNPHVQGVPPSALAERFGAQILITNSYILHGSDDLREPALEQGVHELLDFPGAIMTDSGSFQLAEYGEIDVTTREIIEFQQEIGTDIATPVDIPTPPDVPRGQAAEEQETTQERLETAAAMDTGEMLVSAPIQGSTYPDLREEAARAAAKTDLDVHPIGAVVPLMNEYRYAELVEVVAATKRGLDEDAPVHLFGAGHPMMFALAAALGCDLFDSAAYALYARDDRCLTVHGTEHLEDLTELPCACSVCEDHTPADLREAEESRRHRLLAEHNLSVSFGEMRRVRDAIRRGNLLELVEARARGHPRMLDGYRALLDHAAQLEATDPVSKDAFFYLSADSPRRPEVLRHHERLARLDVAGDLLVGGGEVERSFDGYWRLVPPFGPVPPALSDVYPLTAQLPERLDTSAYEAAARGVAALVEANPELSVTLLHDGWPATALSALPEDVTVRRTDGTR
;
A
#
# COMPACT_ATOMS: atom_id res chain seq x y z
N MET A 1 19.09 3.79 -16.91
CA MET A 1 18.31 2.56 -17.20
C MET A 1 17.38 2.41 -16.02
N SER A 2 16.10 2.06 -16.19
CA SER A 2 15.20 1.89 -15.04
C SER A 2 15.71 0.74 -14.15
N HIS A 3 15.87 1.01 -12.86
CA HIS A 3 16.36 0.05 -11.87
C HIS A 3 15.25 -0.81 -11.26
N PHE A 4 13.99 -0.60 -11.67
CA PHE A 4 12.83 -1.28 -11.12
C PHE A 4 12.00 -1.95 -12.23
N GLU A 5 11.73 -3.23 -12.06
CA GLU A 5 10.88 -4.00 -12.98
C GLU A 5 9.66 -4.56 -12.25
N VAL A 6 8.46 -4.28 -12.79
CA VAL A 6 7.22 -4.83 -12.22
C VAL A 6 6.94 -6.22 -12.78
N ARG A 7 6.63 -7.18 -11.90
CA ARG A 7 6.35 -8.59 -12.24
C ARG A 7 4.86 -8.91 -12.24
N SER A 8 4.12 -8.41 -11.27
CA SER A 8 2.67 -8.66 -11.14
C SER A 8 1.99 -7.50 -10.44
N TYR A 9 0.73 -7.27 -10.79
CA TYR A 9 -0.13 -6.25 -10.19
C TYR A 9 -1.36 -6.87 -9.51
N ASP A 10 -1.93 -6.15 -8.55
CA ASP A 10 -3.29 -6.29 -8.07
C ASP A 10 -3.77 -4.96 -7.45
N GLY A 11 -4.84 -4.36 -8.01
CA GLY A 11 -5.06 -2.92 -7.87
C GLY A 11 -3.83 -2.13 -8.35
N ALA A 12 -3.41 -1.12 -7.59
CA ALA A 12 -2.14 -0.45 -7.81
C ALA A 12 -0.96 -1.13 -7.09
N GLY A 13 -1.21 -2.17 -6.30
CA GLY A 13 -0.15 -2.92 -5.63
C GLY A 13 0.61 -3.82 -6.57
N ARG A 14 1.90 -3.97 -6.33
CA ARG A 14 2.79 -4.68 -7.26
C ARG A 14 3.90 -5.43 -6.57
N VAL A 15 4.22 -6.60 -7.13
CA VAL A 15 5.48 -7.28 -6.86
C VAL A 15 6.44 -6.85 -7.95
N GLY A 16 7.57 -6.30 -7.55
CA GLY A 16 8.62 -5.86 -8.46
C GLY A 16 10.00 -6.27 -7.97
N GLU A 17 10.98 -5.93 -8.80
CA GLU A 17 12.38 -6.23 -8.59
C GLU A 17 13.17 -4.92 -8.69
N LEU A 18 13.68 -4.45 -7.54
CA LEU A 18 14.57 -3.28 -7.47
C LEU A 18 16.01 -3.74 -7.52
N THR A 19 16.68 -3.48 -8.65
CA THR A 19 18.11 -3.73 -8.81
C THR A 19 18.90 -2.63 -8.11
N VAL A 20 19.77 -3.00 -7.19
CA VAL A 20 20.65 -2.10 -6.44
C VAL A 20 22.09 -2.42 -6.86
N PRO A 21 22.65 -1.71 -7.87
CA PRO A 21 23.90 -2.11 -8.53
C PRO A 21 25.09 -2.18 -7.58
N ARG A 22 25.25 -1.19 -6.70
CA ARG A 22 26.37 -1.13 -5.75
C ARG A 22 26.40 -2.32 -4.78
N ALA A 23 25.23 -2.82 -4.40
CA ALA A 23 25.08 -4.00 -3.54
C ALA A 23 25.17 -5.33 -4.30
N ASP A 24 25.22 -5.32 -5.64
CA ASP A 24 25.07 -6.49 -6.51
C ASP A 24 23.84 -7.35 -6.12
N LEU A 25 22.72 -6.68 -5.82
CA LEU A 25 21.52 -7.31 -5.29
C LEU A 25 20.26 -6.84 -6.00
N THR A 26 19.29 -7.74 -6.12
CA THR A 26 17.91 -7.40 -6.51
C THR A 26 16.98 -7.63 -5.32
N VAL A 27 16.29 -6.57 -4.90
CA VAL A 27 15.32 -6.60 -3.79
C VAL A 27 13.92 -6.88 -4.35
N GLU A 28 13.24 -7.89 -3.81
CA GLU A 28 11.85 -8.18 -4.15
C GLU A 28 10.91 -7.24 -3.38
N THR A 29 10.04 -6.52 -4.09
CA THR A 29 9.05 -5.61 -3.51
C THR A 29 7.64 -6.24 -3.45
N PRO A 30 6.74 -5.82 -2.54
CA PRO A 30 7.00 -4.83 -1.51
C PRO A 30 7.93 -5.35 -0.39
N ALA A 31 8.83 -4.48 0.08
CA ALA A 31 9.92 -4.81 1.00
C ALA A 31 9.89 -3.95 2.26
N LEU A 32 10.23 -4.56 3.40
CA LEU A 32 10.40 -3.88 4.68
C LEU A 32 11.89 -3.69 4.96
N LEU A 33 12.29 -2.46 5.22
CA LEU A 33 13.62 -2.00 5.62
C LEU A 33 13.60 -1.77 7.14
N PRO A 34 14.16 -2.66 7.95
CA PRO A 34 14.29 -2.39 9.38
C PRO A 34 15.20 -1.18 9.58
N VAL A 35 14.76 -0.20 10.37
CA VAL A 35 15.59 0.94 10.75
C VAL A 35 16.57 0.45 11.81
N VAL A 36 17.86 0.65 11.55
CA VAL A 36 18.96 0.31 12.47
C VAL A 36 19.57 1.60 12.99
N ASN A 37 19.49 1.81 14.31
CA ASN A 37 20.28 2.83 14.98
C ASN A 37 21.70 2.26 15.18
N PRO A 38 22.74 2.89 14.61
CA PRO A 38 24.08 2.33 14.62
C PRO A 38 24.71 2.30 16.03
N HIS A 39 24.22 3.12 16.97
CA HIS A 39 24.67 3.12 18.37
C HIS A 39 23.96 2.08 19.24
N VAL A 40 22.73 1.68 18.88
CA VAL A 40 21.91 0.82 19.74
C VAL A 40 21.21 -0.25 18.90
N GLN A 41 21.82 -1.43 18.86
CA GLN A 41 21.34 -2.59 18.11
C GLN A 41 20.75 -3.62 19.07
N GLY A 42 19.41 -3.64 19.22
CA GLY A 42 18.73 -4.66 20.02
C GLY A 42 18.72 -6.04 19.33
N VAL A 43 18.48 -6.02 18.02
CA VAL A 43 18.62 -7.18 17.12
C VAL A 43 19.78 -6.85 16.17
N PRO A 44 20.84 -7.69 16.12
CA PRO A 44 21.97 -7.46 15.21
C PRO A 44 21.52 -7.42 13.74
N PRO A 45 22.10 -6.57 12.88
CA PRO A 45 21.71 -6.52 11.47
C PRO A 45 21.91 -7.84 10.71
N SER A 46 22.96 -8.61 10.97
CA SER A 46 23.13 -9.95 10.40
C SER A 46 21.95 -10.87 10.71
N ALA A 47 21.39 -10.79 11.91
CA ALA A 47 20.20 -11.55 12.29
C ALA A 47 18.94 -11.11 11.52
N LEU A 48 18.85 -9.84 11.07
CA LEU A 48 17.76 -9.36 10.21
C LEU A 48 17.76 -10.08 8.87
N ALA A 49 18.95 -10.25 8.25
CA ALA A 49 19.10 -11.01 7.02
C ALA A 49 18.83 -12.51 7.26
N GLU A 50 19.54 -13.13 8.20
CA GLU A 50 19.53 -14.58 8.38
C GLU A 50 18.19 -15.15 8.86
N ARG A 51 17.52 -14.47 9.81
CA ARG A 51 16.32 -15.00 10.47
C ARG A 51 15.03 -14.51 9.86
N PHE A 52 15.01 -13.27 9.34
CA PHE A 52 13.80 -12.64 8.85
C PHE A 52 13.76 -12.49 7.32
N GLY A 53 14.91 -12.67 6.65
CA GLY A 53 15.04 -12.53 5.20
C GLY A 53 15.05 -11.08 4.73
N ALA A 54 15.55 -10.15 5.57
CA ALA A 54 15.73 -8.76 5.16
C ALA A 54 16.80 -8.68 4.05
N GLN A 55 16.40 -8.24 2.86
CA GLN A 55 17.32 -8.01 1.73
C GLN A 55 17.91 -6.59 1.74
N ILE A 56 17.24 -5.68 2.44
CA ILE A 56 17.59 -4.27 2.53
C ILE A 56 17.27 -3.76 3.94
N LEU A 57 18.07 -2.84 4.44
CA LEU A 57 17.80 -2.09 5.68
C LEU A 57 18.02 -0.60 5.46
N ILE A 58 17.62 0.21 6.44
CA ILE A 58 17.91 1.64 6.45
C ILE A 58 18.61 2.04 7.75
N THR A 59 19.60 2.91 7.64
CA THR A 59 20.20 3.62 8.79
C THR A 59 20.25 5.12 8.52
N ASN A 60 20.78 5.90 9.45
CA ASN A 60 20.82 7.35 9.36
C ASN A 60 22.27 7.83 9.19
N SER A 61 22.58 8.35 8.00
CA SER A 61 23.94 8.84 7.68
C SER A 61 24.31 10.09 8.46
N TYR A 62 23.34 10.94 8.81
CA TYR A 62 23.59 12.14 9.62
C TYR A 62 24.05 11.79 11.04
N ILE A 63 23.47 10.75 11.65
CA ILE A 63 23.95 10.21 12.93
C ILE A 63 25.39 9.73 12.79
N LEU A 64 25.73 8.98 11.74
CA LEU A 64 27.09 8.51 11.50
C LEU A 64 28.05 9.67 11.26
N HIS A 65 27.66 10.67 10.48
CA HIS A 65 28.46 11.85 10.16
C HIS A 65 28.81 12.67 11.41
N GLY A 66 27.85 12.84 12.32
CA GLY A 66 28.04 13.56 13.58
C GLY A 66 28.62 12.72 14.73
N SER A 67 28.89 11.43 14.51
CA SER A 67 29.32 10.52 15.57
C SER A 67 30.82 10.53 15.77
N ASP A 68 31.28 10.90 16.98
CA ASP A 68 32.71 10.84 17.34
C ASP A 68 33.28 9.42 17.29
N ASP A 69 32.45 8.42 17.61
CA ASP A 69 32.89 7.02 17.74
C ASP A 69 32.67 6.20 16.46
N LEU A 70 31.69 6.56 15.61
CA LEU A 70 31.30 5.75 14.46
C LEU A 70 31.66 6.36 13.10
N ARG A 71 31.94 7.67 13.02
CA ARG A 71 32.26 8.32 11.75
C ARG A 71 33.53 7.73 11.12
N GLU A 72 34.63 7.70 11.86
CA GLU A 72 35.91 7.21 11.33
C GLU A 72 35.83 5.71 10.97
N PRO A 73 35.28 4.82 11.83
CA PRO A 73 35.03 3.44 11.40
C PRO A 73 34.19 3.33 10.13
N ALA A 74 33.10 4.11 10.00
CA ALA A 74 32.28 4.09 8.79
C ALA A 74 33.07 4.47 7.52
N LEU A 75 33.98 5.44 7.63
CA LEU A 75 34.85 5.88 6.53
C LEU A 75 35.96 4.87 6.21
N GLU A 76 36.54 4.23 7.23
CA GLU A 76 37.65 3.29 7.06
C GLU A 76 37.21 1.92 6.51
N GLN A 77 36.09 1.38 7.00
CA GLN A 77 35.65 0.02 6.70
C GLN A 77 34.34 -0.07 5.88
N GLY A 78 33.61 1.04 5.76
CA GLY A 78 32.31 1.08 5.10
C GLY A 78 31.14 0.63 5.98
N VAL A 79 29.93 1.02 5.59
CA VAL A 79 28.69 0.82 6.36
C VAL A 79 28.25 -0.65 6.42
N HIS A 80 28.56 -1.46 5.41
CA HIS A 80 28.25 -2.90 5.42
C HIS A 80 29.02 -3.65 6.51
N GLU A 81 30.34 -3.43 6.59
CA GLU A 81 31.19 -4.06 7.61
C GLU A 81 30.91 -3.45 8.99
N LEU A 82 30.62 -2.15 9.08
CA LEU A 82 30.19 -1.50 10.33
C LEU A 82 28.92 -2.11 10.92
N LEU A 83 27.94 -2.43 10.08
CA LEU A 83 26.66 -2.98 10.54
C LEU A 83 26.61 -4.51 10.54
N ASP A 84 27.59 -5.19 9.94
CA ASP A 84 27.55 -6.64 9.69
C ASP A 84 26.24 -7.03 8.96
N PHE A 85 25.99 -6.39 7.81
CA PHE A 85 24.80 -6.66 6.99
C PHE A 85 25.15 -7.01 5.53
N PRO A 86 24.74 -8.19 5.03
CA PRO A 86 25.12 -8.64 3.69
C PRO A 86 24.22 -8.14 2.56
N GLY A 87 23.09 -7.49 2.89
CA GLY A 87 22.14 -6.96 1.90
C GLY A 87 22.37 -5.49 1.59
N ALA A 88 21.43 -4.86 0.86
CA ALA A 88 21.51 -3.45 0.52
C ALA A 88 21.30 -2.52 1.73
N ILE A 89 22.01 -1.41 1.78
CA ILE A 89 21.91 -0.40 2.84
C ILE A 89 21.49 0.93 2.23
N MET A 90 20.26 1.34 2.57
CA MET A 90 19.79 2.70 2.37
C MET A 90 20.22 3.58 3.53
N THR A 91 20.56 4.84 3.27
CA THR A 91 20.78 5.82 4.35
C THR A 91 19.89 7.03 4.20
N ASP A 92 19.23 7.39 5.30
CA ASP A 92 18.54 8.67 5.46
C ASP A 92 19.55 9.80 5.67
N SER A 93 19.16 11.03 5.30
CA SER A 93 19.97 12.25 5.35
C SER A 93 19.88 13.00 6.69
N GLY A 94 19.04 12.54 7.61
CA GLY A 94 18.80 13.22 8.88
C GLY A 94 17.61 14.18 8.87
N SER A 95 16.76 14.14 7.83
CA SER A 95 15.57 14.99 7.76
C SER A 95 14.60 14.76 8.93
N PHE A 96 14.59 13.57 9.55
CA PHE A 96 13.86 13.36 10.80
C PHE A 96 14.36 14.27 11.94
N GLN A 97 15.68 14.47 12.07
CA GLN A 97 16.26 15.40 13.04
C GLN A 97 15.91 16.86 12.71
N LEU A 98 15.80 17.21 11.42
CA LEU A 98 15.28 18.51 11.01
C LEU A 98 13.83 18.71 11.47
N ALA A 99 12.98 17.68 11.37
CA ALA A 99 11.60 17.73 11.86
C ALA A 99 11.51 17.84 13.39
N GLU A 100 12.38 17.14 14.13
CA GLU A 100 12.33 17.07 15.59
C GLU A 100 13.02 18.26 16.27
N TYR A 101 14.16 18.71 15.73
CA TYR A 101 15.03 19.71 16.35
C TYR A 101 15.13 21.04 15.58
N GLY A 102 14.62 21.11 14.35
CA GLY A 102 14.52 22.35 13.57
C GLY A 102 15.80 22.81 12.88
N GLU A 103 16.93 22.13 13.07
CA GLU A 103 18.22 22.47 12.45
C GLU A 103 18.95 21.21 11.96
N ILE A 104 19.52 21.31 10.76
CA ILE A 104 20.48 20.33 10.22
C ILE A 104 21.69 21.10 9.68
N ASP A 105 22.89 20.72 10.11
CA ASP A 105 24.14 21.41 9.75
C ASP A 105 24.91 20.65 8.67
N VAL A 106 24.20 20.21 7.62
CA VAL A 106 24.80 19.57 6.45
C VAL A 106 24.00 19.92 5.20
N THR A 107 24.71 20.19 4.11
CA THR A 107 24.10 20.42 2.79
C THR A 107 23.83 19.10 2.07
N THR A 108 22.98 19.12 1.03
CA THR A 108 22.75 17.96 0.16
C THR A 108 24.04 17.41 -0.45
N ARG A 109 24.96 18.30 -0.84
CA ARG A 109 26.25 17.90 -1.40
C ARG A 109 27.10 17.16 -0.39
N GLU A 110 27.29 17.74 0.79
CA GLU A 110 28.14 17.16 1.84
C GLU A 110 27.61 15.80 2.31
N ILE A 111 26.28 15.65 2.48
CA ILE A 111 25.72 14.39 2.95
C ILE A 111 25.79 13.29 1.88
N ILE A 112 25.55 13.61 0.60
CA ILE A 112 25.66 12.62 -0.47
C ILE A 112 27.12 12.20 -0.67
N GLU A 113 28.07 13.14 -0.60
CA GLU A 113 29.51 12.83 -0.64
C GLU A 113 29.89 11.88 0.51
N PHE A 114 29.43 12.16 1.74
CA PHE A 114 29.67 11.27 2.88
C PHE A 114 29.02 9.88 2.70
N GLN A 115 27.76 9.82 2.24
CA GLN A 115 27.07 8.56 1.95
C GLN A 115 27.84 7.73 0.90
N GLN A 116 28.40 8.39 -0.11
CA GLN A 116 29.21 7.74 -1.12
C GLN A 116 30.53 7.19 -0.53
N GLU A 117 31.20 7.95 0.33
CA GLU A 117 32.44 7.55 1.01
C GLU A 117 32.24 6.35 1.94
N ILE A 118 31.15 6.30 2.72
CA ILE A 118 30.88 5.19 3.63
C ILE A 118 30.31 3.94 2.94
N GLY A 119 30.08 3.97 1.63
CA GLY A 119 29.59 2.79 0.92
C GLY A 119 28.07 2.60 0.94
N THR A 120 27.27 3.66 1.08
CA THR A 120 25.81 3.57 0.94
C THR A 120 25.39 3.06 -0.44
N ASP A 121 24.36 2.21 -0.50
CA ASP A 121 23.79 1.71 -1.76
C ASP A 121 22.67 2.59 -2.32
N ILE A 122 21.81 3.11 -1.43
CA ILE A 122 20.73 4.04 -1.76
C ILE A 122 20.85 5.28 -0.87
N ALA A 123 21.29 6.37 -1.47
CA ALA A 123 21.46 7.66 -0.83
C ALA A 123 20.14 8.42 -0.70
N THR A 124 20.07 9.32 0.27
CA THR A 124 18.95 10.26 0.42
C THR A 124 19.52 11.67 0.52
N PRO A 125 19.07 12.63 -0.30
CA PRO A 125 19.41 14.04 -0.13
C PRO A 125 18.74 14.61 1.12
N VAL A 126 19.20 15.79 1.56
CA VAL A 126 18.46 16.56 2.58
C VAL A 126 17.16 17.08 1.96
N ASP A 127 16.02 16.85 2.62
CA ASP A 127 14.71 17.38 2.25
C ASP A 127 14.09 18.15 3.42
N ILE A 128 12.98 18.86 3.18
CA ILE A 128 12.22 19.51 4.26
C ILE A 128 10.95 18.70 4.52
N PRO A 129 10.86 17.97 5.64
CA PRO A 129 9.69 17.18 5.97
C PRO A 129 8.55 18.06 6.49
N THR A 130 7.87 18.74 5.57
CA THR A 130 6.73 19.62 5.84
C THR A 130 5.62 18.87 6.58
N PRO A 131 5.33 19.20 7.85
CA PRO A 131 4.31 18.51 8.63
C PRO A 131 2.91 18.60 8.00
N PRO A 132 2.00 17.68 8.37
CA PRO A 132 0.58 17.81 8.03
C PRO A 132 -0.01 19.15 8.50
N ASP A 133 -0.98 19.67 7.75
CA ASP A 133 -1.86 20.79 8.14
C ASP A 133 -1.18 22.16 8.32
N VAL A 134 0.08 22.31 7.90
CA VAL A 134 0.71 23.63 7.78
C VAL A 134 0.03 24.45 6.67
N PRO A 135 0.08 25.79 6.70
CA PRO A 135 -0.50 26.61 5.66
C PRO A 135 0.04 26.25 4.26
N ARG A 136 -0.83 26.13 3.25
CA ARG A 136 -0.44 25.80 1.86
C ARG A 136 0.72 26.63 1.33
N GLY A 137 0.81 27.91 1.68
CA GLY A 137 1.93 28.77 1.28
C GLY A 137 3.28 28.29 1.81
N GLN A 138 3.32 27.90 3.10
CA GLN A 138 4.51 27.31 3.72
C GLN A 138 4.84 25.95 3.07
N ALA A 139 3.83 25.10 2.86
CA ALA A 139 4.05 23.80 2.23
C ALA A 139 4.62 23.91 0.81
N ALA A 140 4.20 24.92 0.04
CA ALA A 140 4.72 25.18 -1.29
C ALA A 140 6.19 25.68 -1.26
N GLU A 141 6.52 26.61 -0.36
CA GLU A 141 7.88 27.15 -0.20
C GLU A 141 8.89 26.08 0.25
N GLU A 142 8.50 25.25 1.22
CA GLU A 142 9.34 24.14 1.69
C GLU A 142 9.50 23.04 0.63
N GLN A 143 8.45 22.78 -0.17
CA GLN A 143 8.51 21.88 -1.30
C GLN A 143 9.42 22.41 -2.42
N GLU A 144 9.38 23.71 -2.72
CA GLU A 144 10.29 24.34 -3.69
C GLU A 144 11.74 24.19 -3.25
N THR A 145 12.02 24.45 -1.97
CA THR A 145 13.37 24.23 -1.40
C THR A 145 13.81 22.76 -1.48
N THR A 146 12.89 21.82 -1.24
CA THR A 146 13.18 20.39 -1.43
C THR A 146 13.50 20.09 -2.88
N GLN A 147 12.76 20.65 -3.83
CA GLN A 147 13.00 20.47 -5.27
C GLN A 147 14.39 20.98 -5.69
N GLU A 148 14.82 22.14 -5.21
CA GLU A 148 16.19 22.66 -5.46
C GLU A 148 17.28 21.70 -4.96
N ARG A 149 17.04 21.03 -3.82
CA ARG A 149 17.96 20.03 -3.27
C ARG A 149 17.96 18.75 -4.08
N LEU A 150 16.81 18.33 -4.62
CA LEU A 150 16.74 17.19 -5.56
C LEU A 150 17.50 17.47 -6.85
N GLU A 151 17.37 18.70 -7.41
CA GLU A 151 18.14 19.11 -8.59
C GLU A 151 19.65 19.12 -8.32
N THR A 152 20.06 19.53 -7.11
CA THR A 152 21.45 19.44 -6.68
C THR A 152 21.94 17.99 -6.63
N ALA A 153 21.15 17.08 -6.06
CA ALA A 153 21.46 15.66 -5.98
C ALA A 153 21.55 15.01 -7.37
N ALA A 154 20.59 15.31 -8.26
CA ALA A 154 20.55 14.79 -9.62
C ALA A 154 21.74 15.27 -10.49
N ALA A 155 22.38 16.39 -10.12
CA ALA A 155 23.57 16.90 -10.81
C ALA A 155 24.89 16.30 -10.29
N MET A 156 24.87 15.47 -9.24
CA MET A 156 26.05 14.81 -8.69
C MET A 156 26.36 13.50 -9.41
N ASP A 157 27.64 13.13 -9.48
CA ASP A 157 28.08 11.83 -10.00
C ASP A 157 28.17 10.81 -8.86
N THR A 158 27.14 9.98 -8.74
CA THR A 158 27.03 8.95 -7.68
C THR A 158 27.45 7.56 -8.16
N GLY A 159 27.91 7.41 -9.41
CA GLY A 159 28.32 6.13 -9.97
C GLY A 159 27.21 5.07 -9.91
N GLU A 160 27.45 3.98 -9.18
CA GLU A 160 26.49 2.86 -9.01
C GLU A 160 25.56 3.02 -7.80
N MET A 161 25.77 4.06 -6.98
CA MET A 161 24.91 4.38 -5.83
C MET A 161 23.63 5.03 -6.34
N LEU A 162 22.49 4.41 -5.99
CA LEU A 162 21.17 4.97 -6.29
C LEU A 162 20.90 6.17 -5.38
N VAL A 163 20.03 7.08 -5.80
CA VAL A 163 19.65 8.25 -5.02
C VAL A 163 18.14 8.37 -4.96
N SER A 164 17.61 8.63 -3.77
CA SER A 164 16.18 8.84 -3.56
C SER A 164 15.75 10.30 -3.83
N ALA A 165 14.48 10.47 -4.18
CA ALA A 165 13.82 11.74 -4.44
C ALA A 165 12.62 11.91 -3.49
N PRO A 166 12.83 12.36 -2.23
CA PRO A 166 11.74 12.59 -1.29
C PRO A 166 10.69 13.57 -1.83
N ILE A 167 9.43 13.12 -1.87
CA ILE A 167 8.26 13.86 -2.32
C ILE A 167 7.58 14.45 -1.09
N GLN A 168 7.50 15.78 -1.05
CA GLN A 168 6.89 16.56 0.02
C GLN A 168 5.65 17.33 -0.48
N GLY A 169 5.02 18.12 0.40
CA GLY A 169 3.79 18.87 0.07
C GLY A 169 2.68 18.77 1.12
N SER A 170 3.00 18.34 2.35
CA SER A 170 2.04 18.23 3.45
C SER A 170 0.80 17.37 3.08
N THR A 171 -0.40 17.78 3.46
CA THR A 171 -1.69 17.13 3.17
C THR A 171 -2.36 17.65 1.90
N TYR A 172 -1.66 18.40 1.04
CA TYR A 172 -2.23 19.00 -0.18
C TYR A 172 -2.02 18.10 -1.42
N PRO A 173 -3.08 17.48 -1.98
CA PRO A 173 -2.95 16.56 -3.11
C PRO A 173 -2.34 17.21 -4.36
N ASP A 174 -2.64 18.48 -4.62
CA ASP A 174 -2.10 19.22 -5.76
C ASP A 174 -0.58 19.41 -5.64
N LEU A 175 -0.08 19.77 -4.46
CA LEU A 175 1.36 19.90 -4.22
C LEU A 175 2.08 18.55 -4.29
N ARG A 176 1.47 17.47 -3.77
CA ARG A 176 2.02 16.11 -3.84
C ARG A 176 2.15 15.62 -5.27
N GLU A 177 1.12 15.83 -6.09
CA GLU A 177 1.13 15.43 -7.50
C GLU A 177 2.14 16.27 -8.31
N GLU A 178 2.25 17.58 -8.05
CA GLU A 178 3.25 18.44 -8.70
C GLU A 178 4.68 18.07 -8.32
N ALA A 179 4.95 17.85 -7.02
CA ALA A 179 6.25 17.42 -6.53
C ALA A 179 6.66 16.07 -7.11
N ALA A 180 5.73 15.12 -7.19
CA ALA A 180 5.95 13.83 -7.85
C ALA A 180 6.32 13.98 -9.32
N ARG A 181 5.60 14.81 -10.09
CA ARG A 181 5.91 15.10 -11.50
C ARG A 181 7.25 15.79 -11.68
N ALA A 182 7.70 16.56 -10.70
CA ALA A 182 9.00 17.21 -10.72
C ALA A 182 10.12 16.20 -10.42
N ALA A 183 9.94 15.34 -9.40
CA ALA A 183 10.84 14.25 -9.07
C ALA A 183 11.01 13.27 -10.25
N ALA A 184 9.91 12.87 -10.91
CA ALA A 184 9.94 11.96 -12.07
C ALA A 184 10.70 12.52 -13.30
N LYS A 185 10.96 13.84 -13.35
CA LYS A 185 11.77 14.46 -14.42
C LYS A 185 13.26 14.45 -14.11
N THR A 186 13.64 14.11 -12.88
CA THR A 186 15.03 13.91 -12.50
C THR A 186 15.47 12.49 -12.87
N ASP A 187 16.77 12.25 -12.91
CA ASP A 187 17.33 10.91 -13.10
C ASP A 187 17.52 10.16 -11.74
N LEU A 188 16.77 10.54 -10.70
CA LEU A 188 16.80 9.90 -9.38
C LEU A 188 15.94 8.62 -9.36
N ASP A 189 16.29 7.67 -8.49
CA ASP A 189 15.93 6.27 -8.67
C ASP A 189 14.74 5.80 -7.83
N VAL A 190 14.63 6.28 -6.59
CA VAL A 190 13.62 5.84 -5.61
C VAL A 190 12.82 7.04 -5.14
N HIS A 191 11.50 6.90 -4.96
CA HIS A 191 10.61 8.04 -4.71
C HIS A 191 9.91 7.93 -3.35
N PRO A 192 10.58 8.34 -2.25
CA PRO A 192 9.96 8.33 -0.94
C PRO A 192 8.85 9.36 -0.79
N ILE A 193 7.76 8.99 -0.12
CA ILE A 193 6.71 9.91 0.32
C ILE A 193 7.01 10.32 1.75
N GLY A 194 7.48 11.56 1.94
CA GLY A 194 7.92 12.06 3.22
C GLY A 194 6.82 12.75 4.04
N ALA A 195 7.15 13.03 5.31
CA ALA A 195 6.33 13.75 6.29
C ALA A 195 4.93 13.16 6.58
N VAL A 196 4.74 11.86 6.34
CA VAL A 196 3.47 11.15 6.59
C VAL A 196 3.47 10.37 7.92
N VAL A 197 4.59 10.32 8.64
CA VAL A 197 4.69 9.67 9.96
C VAL A 197 3.63 10.19 10.95
N PRO A 198 3.36 11.51 11.07
CA PRO A 198 2.31 11.98 11.98
C PRO A 198 0.92 11.46 11.59
N LEU A 199 0.61 11.35 10.29
CA LEU A 199 -0.67 10.77 9.83
C LEU A 199 -0.83 9.32 10.28
N MET A 200 0.25 8.52 10.23
CA MET A 200 0.23 7.13 10.66
C MET A 200 0.11 7.00 12.18
N ASN A 201 0.84 7.82 12.94
CA ASN A 201 0.77 7.84 14.41
C ASN A 201 -0.60 8.29 14.93
N GLU A 202 -1.28 9.18 14.22
CA GLU A 202 -2.63 9.67 14.53
C GLU A 202 -3.74 8.81 13.89
N TYR A 203 -3.38 7.72 13.18
CA TYR A 203 -4.30 6.82 12.50
C TYR A 203 -5.17 7.56 11.45
N ARG A 204 -4.64 8.60 10.79
CA ARG A 204 -5.30 9.37 9.72
C ARG A 204 -5.14 8.68 8.35
N TYR A 205 -5.52 7.40 8.27
CA TYR A 205 -5.25 6.58 7.08
C TYR A 205 -6.03 7.00 5.82
N ALA A 206 -7.19 7.64 5.95
CA ALA A 206 -7.89 8.21 4.80
C ALA A 206 -7.07 9.35 4.15
N GLU A 207 -6.43 10.19 4.95
CA GLU A 207 -5.58 11.28 4.43
C GLU A 207 -4.25 10.74 3.88
N LEU A 208 -3.71 9.69 4.51
CA LEU A 208 -2.56 8.96 3.96
C LEU A 208 -2.88 8.43 2.55
N VAL A 209 -4.07 7.87 2.35
CA VAL A 209 -4.53 7.41 1.03
C VAL A 209 -4.54 8.56 0.03
N GLU A 210 -5.10 9.72 0.38
CA GLU A 210 -5.12 10.88 -0.53
C GLU A 210 -3.72 11.35 -0.93
N VAL A 211 -2.79 11.40 0.03
CA VAL A 211 -1.39 11.78 -0.21
C VAL A 211 -0.71 10.79 -1.16
N VAL A 212 -0.84 9.50 -0.92
CA VAL A 212 -0.21 8.45 -1.75
C VAL A 212 -0.85 8.39 -3.14
N ALA A 213 -2.19 8.42 -3.23
CA ALA A 213 -2.90 8.40 -4.50
C ALA A 213 -2.52 9.60 -5.37
N ALA A 214 -2.41 10.80 -4.78
CA ALA A 214 -1.96 12.00 -5.49
C ALA A 214 -0.51 11.92 -5.94
N THR A 215 0.37 11.40 -5.09
CA THR A 215 1.78 11.18 -5.45
C THR A 215 1.89 10.22 -6.63
N LYS A 216 1.17 9.09 -6.59
CA LYS A 216 1.17 8.08 -7.64
C LYS A 216 0.68 8.61 -8.99
N ARG A 217 -0.23 9.59 -9.02
CA ARG A 217 -0.66 10.25 -10.29
C ARG A 217 0.44 11.08 -10.93
N GLY A 218 1.45 11.51 -10.17
CA GLY A 218 2.57 12.28 -10.68
C GLY A 218 3.80 11.45 -11.05
N LEU A 219 3.81 10.15 -10.74
CA LEU A 219 4.93 9.25 -11.01
C LEU A 219 4.60 8.29 -12.16
N ASP A 220 5.65 7.84 -12.85
CA ASP A 220 5.55 6.77 -13.83
C ASP A 220 5.35 5.39 -13.15
N GLU A 221 4.82 4.44 -13.91
CA GLU A 221 4.54 3.09 -13.42
C GLU A 221 5.80 2.27 -13.10
N ASP A 222 6.97 2.65 -13.58
CA ASP A 222 8.24 2.00 -13.24
C ASP A 222 9.02 2.75 -12.14
N ALA A 223 8.47 3.82 -11.56
CA ALA A 223 9.08 4.52 -10.44
C ALA A 223 8.78 3.82 -9.10
N PRO A 224 9.78 3.26 -8.38
CA PRO A 224 9.54 2.61 -7.09
C PRO A 224 9.22 3.64 -6.00
N VAL A 225 8.19 3.37 -5.20
CA VAL A 225 7.67 4.29 -4.18
C VAL A 225 7.98 3.78 -2.79
N HIS A 226 8.60 4.61 -1.96
CA HIS A 226 8.92 4.29 -0.57
C HIS A 226 8.01 5.08 0.37
N LEU A 227 7.26 4.41 1.25
CA LEU A 227 6.46 5.10 2.26
C LEU A 227 7.28 5.30 3.55
N PHE A 228 7.80 6.52 3.76
CA PHE A 228 8.72 6.79 4.87
C PHE A 228 8.05 6.61 6.24
N GLY A 229 8.70 5.86 7.12
CA GLY A 229 8.30 5.55 8.49
C GLY A 229 7.08 4.64 8.60
N ALA A 230 6.63 4.03 7.50
CA ALA A 230 5.51 3.10 7.49
C ALA A 230 5.92 1.73 8.02
N GLY A 231 5.95 1.61 9.34
CA GLY A 231 6.53 0.46 10.01
C GLY A 231 5.58 -0.52 10.69
N HIS A 232 4.26 -0.24 10.69
CA HIS A 232 3.27 -1.04 11.42
C HIS A 232 2.52 -2.04 10.51
N PRO A 233 2.48 -3.35 10.82
CA PRO A 233 1.91 -4.39 9.95
C PRO A 233 0.47 -4.16 9.50
N MET A 234 -0.37 -3.60 10.38
CA MET A 234 -1.79 -3.33 10.10
C MET A 234 -2.06 -2.52 8.82
N MET A 235 -1.11 -1.71 8.35
CA MET A 235 -1.29 -0.85 7.17
C MET A 235 -0.57 -1.35 5.91
N PHE A 236 0.26 -2.40 5.99
CA PHE A 236 1.07 -2.83 4.84
C PHE A 236 0.22 -3.20 3.62
N ALA A 237 -0.88 -3.94 3.83
CA ALA A 237 -1.77 -4.29 2.72
C ALA A 237 -2.40 -3.05 2.08
N LEU A 238 -2.86 -2.08 2.88
CA LEU A 238 -3.47 -0.84 2.39
C LEU A 238 -2.48 -0.01 1.58
N ALA A 239 -1.28 0.21 2.13
CA ALA A 239 -0.25 1.00 1.47
C ALA A 239 0.31 0.31 0.21
N ALA A 240 0.46 -1.02 0.25
CA ALA A 240 0.80 -1.78 -0.95
C ALA A 240 -0.29 -1.65 -2.01
N ALA A 241 -1.58 -1.72 -1.65
CA ALA A 241 -2.69 -1.56 -2.61
C ALA A 241 -2.77 -0.16 -3.23
N LEU A 242 -2.16 0.86 -2.60
CA LEU A 242 -1.98 2.19 -3.17
C LEU A 242 -0.76 2.29 -4.11
N GLY A 243 0.08 1.25 -4.18
CA GLY A 243 1.27 1.19 -5.01
C GLY A 243 2.58 1.60 -4.34
N CYS A 244 2.66 1.51 -3.00
CA CYS A 244 3.94 1.62 -2.28
C CYS A 244 4.72 0.29 -2.33
N ASP A 245 6.02 0.39 -2.61
CA ASP A 245 6.94 -0.74 -2.82
C ASP A 245 7.92 -0.94 -1.66
N LEU A 246 8.37 0.14 -1.02
CA LEU A 246 9.31 0.08 0.10
C LEU A 246 8.67 0.67 1.37
N PHE A 247 9.02 0.08 2.50
CA PHE A 247 8.52 0.44 3.82
C PHE A 247 9.68 0.43 4.79
N ASP A 248 9.81 1.41 5.69
CA ASP A 248 10.79 1.35 6.76
C ASP A 248 10.16 1.38 8.15
N SER A 249 10.81 0.71 9.11
CA SER A 249 10.28 0.58 10.47
C SER A 249 11.37 0.70 11.52
N ALA A 250 11.29 1.74 12.36
CA ALA A 250 11.86 1.72 13.71
C ALA A 250 10.87 1.16 14.75
N ALA A 251 9.59 1.01 14.38
CA ALA A 251 8.52 0.63 15.28
C ALA A 251 8.77 -0.71 15.97
N TYR A 252 9.36 -1.69 15.27
CA TYR A 252 9.64 -3.00 15.86
C TYR A 252 10.50 -2.92 17.13
N ALA A 253 11.50 -2.03 17.15
CA ALA A 253 12.42 -1.83 18.27
C ALA A 253 11.87 -0.82 19.28
N LEU A 254 11.27 0.29 18.81
CA LEU A 254 10.69 1.30 19.69
C LEU A 254 9.55 0.73 20.53
N TYR A 255 8.65 -0.04 19.91
CA TYR A 255 7.51 -0.62 20.59
C TYR A 255 7.97 -1.70 21.57
N ALA A 256 8.98 -2.49 21.19
CA ALA A 256 9.56 -3.48 22.09
C ALA A 256 10.17 -2.86 23.37
N ARG A 257 10.77 -1.67 23.29
CA ARG A 257 11.28 -0.94 24.46
C ARG A 257 10.19 -0.39 25.38
N ASP A 258 8.98 -0.22 24.84
CA ASP A 258 7.79 0.20 25.59
C ASP A 258 6.92 -1.01 26.00
N ASP A 259 7.47 -2.23 25.97
CA ASP A 259 6.74 -3.48 26.24
C ASP A 259 5.48 -3.66 25.36
N ARG A 260 5.55 -3.24 24.09
CA ARG A 260 4.46 -3.34 23.11
C ARG A 260 4.74 -4.38 22.02
N CYS A 261 3.71 -5.18 21.73
CA CYS A 261 3.69 -6.21 20.69
C CYS A 261 2.90 -5.72 19.47
N LEU A 262 3.53 -5.76 18.29
CA LEU A 262 2.88 -5.47 17.03
C LEU A 262 2.03 -6.66 16.58
N THR A 263 0.81 -6.39 16.13
CA THR A 263 -0.07 -7.35 15.47
C THR A 263 -0.48 -6.84 14.09
N VAL A 264 -1.17 -7.68 13.31
CA VAL A 264 -1.76 -7.26 12.03
C VAL A 264 -3.04 -6.43 12.19
N HIS A 265 -3.53 -6.25 13.42
CA HIS A 265 -4.74 -5.47 13.72
C HIS A 265 -4.46 -4.17 14.48
N GLY A 266 -3.28 -4.06 15.10
CA GLY A 266 -2.92 -2.94 15.96
C GLY A 266 -1.75 -3.32 16.85
N THR A 267 -1.67 -2.69 18.02
CA THR A 267 -0.62 -2.90 19.00
C THR A 267 -1.23 -3.29 20.34
N GLU A 268 -0.61 -4.27 21.00
CA GLU A 268 -1.02 -4.72 22.34
C GLU A 268 0.10 -4.44 23.34
N HIS A 269 -0.25 -4.04 24.56
CA HIS A 269 0.73 -3.96 25.64
C HIS A 269 0.95 -5.35 26.25
N LEU A 270 2.21 -5.71 26.52
CA LEU A 270 2.55 -7.01 27.11
C LEU A 270 1.85 -7.21 28.46
N GLU A 271 1.60 -6.15 29.23
CA GLU A 271 0.88 -6.23 30.51
C GLU A 271 -0.58 -6.69 30.38
N ASP A 272 -1.22 -6.42 29.24
CA ASP A 272 -2.64 -6.75 28.99
C ASP A 272 -2.84 -8.15 28.40
N LEU A 273 -1.78 -8.76 27.85
CA LEU A 273 -1.86 -10.06 27.20
C LEU A 273 -2.03 -11.23 28.18
N THR A 274 -3.11 -11.99 28.05
CA THR A 274 -3.29 -13.24 28.79
C THR A 274 -2.68 -14.45 28.06
N GLU A 275 -2.54 -14.36 26.75
CA GLU A 275 -1.92 -15.34 25.86
C GLU A 275 -1.15 -14.60 24.75
N LEU A 276 -0.19 -15.25 24.10
CA LEU A 276 0.50 -14.71 22.92
C LEU A 276 -0.17 -15.24 21.65
N PRO A 277 -1.00 -14.45 20.94
CA PRO A 277 -1.79 -14.92 19.81
C PRO A 277 -0.98 -14.95 18.49
N CYS A 278 0.21 -15.54 18.51
CA CYS A 278 1.12 -15.59 17.37
C CYS A 278 1.88 -16.92 17.32
N ALA A 279 2.21 -17.38 16.11
CA ALA A 279 2.95 -18.62 15.86
C ALA A 279 4.41 -18.35 15.46
N CYS A 280 5.01 -17.26 15.95
CA CYS A 280 6.45 -17.05 15.79
C CYS A 280 7.21 -17.78 16.89
N SER A 281 8.50 -18.04 16.69
CA SER A 281 9.33 -18.79 17.65
C SER A 281 9.28 -18.20 19.07
N VAL A 282 9.24 -16.87 19.19
CA VAL A 282 9.13 -16.19 20.49
C VAL A 282 7.83 -16.57 21.21
N CYS A 283 6.71 -16.60 20.49
CA CYS A 283 5.39 -16.86 21.06
C CYS A 283 5.11 -18.35 21.27
N GLU A 284 5.81 -19.23 20.55
CA GLU A 284 5.76 -20.68 20.78
C GLU A 284 6.58 -21.09 22.03
N ASP A 285 7.71 -20.41 22.27
CA ASP A 285 8.66 -20.76 23.34
C ASP A 285 8.39 -20.04 24.68
N HIS A 286 7.51 -19.03 24.70
CA HIS A 286 7.28 -18.17 25.88
C HIS A 286 5.79 -17.89 26.13
N THR A 287 5.46 -17.59 27.39
CA THR A 287 4.16 -17.02 27.78
C THR A 287 4.26 -15.52 28.09
N PRO A 288 3.15 -14.77 28.17
CA PRO A 288 3.20 -13.37 28.61
C PRO A 288 3.82 -13.21 30.01
N ALA A 289 3.58 -14.15 30.93
CA ALA A 289 4.17 -14.13 32.25
C ALA A 289 5.70 -14.29 32.20
N ASP A 290 6.20 -15.25 31.42
CA ASP A 290 7.64 -15.48 31.24
C ASP A 290 8.35 -14.25 30.67
N LEU A 291 7.69 -13.55 29.73
CA LEU A 291 8.23 -12.34 29.14
C LEU A 291 8.27 -11.19 30.15
N ARG A 292 7.21 -10.97 30.94
CA ARG A 292 7.19 -9.90 31.97
C ARG A 292 8.25 -10.11 33.05
N GLU A 293 8.49 -11.36 33.44
CA GLU A 293 9.48 -11.74 34.44
C GLU A 293 10.92 -11.77 33.90
N ALA A 294 11.12 -11.73 32.58
CA ALA A 294 12.44 -11.69 31.98
C ALA A 294 13.17 -10.38 32.29
N GLU A 295 14.50 -10.47 32.31
CA GLU A 295 15.36 -9.27 32.38
C GLU A 295 15.06 -8.34 31.18
N GLU A 296 15.08 -7.04 31.44
CA GLU A 296 14.60 -6.00 30.53
C GLU A 296 15.23 -6.08 29.14
N SER A 297 16.56 -6.21 29.05
CA SER A 297 17.25 -6.30 27.76
C SER A 297 16.84 -7.56 26.98
N ARG A 298 16.68 -8.70 27.68
CA ARG A 298 16.19 -9.94 27.07
C ARG A 298 14.73 -9.80 26.62
N ARG A 299 13.88 -9.17 27.43
CA ARG A 299 12.46 -8.93 27.11
C ARG A 299 12.33 -8.07 25.87
N HIS A 300 12.98 -6.91 25.83
CA HIS A 300 12.97 -6.01 24.67
C HIS A 300 13.49 -6.69 23.40
N ARG A 301 14.55 -7.51 23.48
CA ARG A 301 15.01 -8.28 22.33
C ARG A 301 13.97 -9.27 21.83
N LEU A 302 13.35 -10.05 22.73
CA LEU A 302 12.31 -11.03 22.35
C LEU A 302 11.09 -10.35 21.73
N LEU A 303 10.65 -9.21 22.29
CA LEU A 303 9.55 -8.43 21.72
C LEU A 303 9.92 -7.85 20.35
N ALA A 304 11.14 -7.37 20.16
CA ALA A 304 11.61 -6.89 18.86
C ALA A 304 11.63 -8.01 17.82
N GLU A 305 12.07 -9.22 18.19
CA GLU A 305 12.03 -10.41 17.33
C GLU A 305 10.60 -10.85 16.98
N HIS A 306 9.66 -10.78 17.93
CA HIS A 306 8.25 -10.98 17.67
C HIS A 306 7.71 -9.95 16.67
N ASN A 307 7.97 -8.66 16.93
CA ASN A 307 7.53 -7.55 16.08
C ASN A 307 8.04 -7.71 14.65
N LEU A 308 9.33 -8.04 14.47
CA LEU A 308 9.91 -8.34 13.16
C LEU A 308 9.23 -9.56 12.51
N SER A 309 8.97 -10.63 13.27
CA SER A 309 8.29 -11.83 12.76
C SER A 309 6.92 -11.51 12.18
N VAL A 310 6.13 -10.67 12.89
CA VAL A 310 4.81 -10.24 12.45
C VAL A 310 4.92 -9.36 11.20
N SER A 311 5.81 -8.38 11.20
CA SER A 311 6.00 -7.45 10.07
C SER A 311 6.46 -8.14 8.80
N PHE A 312 7.52 -8.95 8.86
CA PHE A 312 8.00 -9.71 7.69
C PHE A 312 7.00 -10.79 7.27
N GLY A 313 6.31 -11.42 8.21
CA GLY A 313 5.24 -12.35 7.93
C GLY A 313 4.10 -11.70 7.14
N GLU A 314 3.71 -10.48 7.52
CA GLU A 314 2.68 -9.74 6.82
C GLU A 314 3.14 -9.29 5.42
N MET A 315 4.38 -8.83 5.28
CA MET A 315 4.91 -8.45 3.97
C MET A 315 4.92 -9.65 2.99
N ARG A 316 5.22 -10.86 3.47
CA ARG A 316 5.08 -12.09 2.65
C ARG A 316 3.64 -12.36 2.24
N ARG A 317 2.66 -12.13 3.12
CA ARG A 317 1.23 -12.29 2.79
C ARG A 317 0.78 -11.27 1.74
N VAL A 318 1.25 -10.03 1.84
CA VAL A 318 0.98 -8.98 0.83
C VAL A 318 1.52 -9.41 -0.54
N ARG A 319 2.78 -9.87 -0.61
CA ARG A 319 3.36 -10.36 -1.88
C ARG A 319 2.62 -11.56 -2.46
N ASP A 320 2.24 -12.54 -1.63
CA ASP A 320 1.43 -13.66 -2.09
C ASP A 320 0.06 -13.20 -2.62
N ALA A 321 -0.58 -12.25 -1.92
CA ALA A 321 -1.89 -11.75 -2.30
C ALA A 321 -1.86 -11.01 -3.64
N ILE A 322 -0.81 -10.22 -3.91
CA ILE A 322 -0.60 -9.58 -5.21
C ILE A 322 -0.44 -10.65 -6.31
N ARG A 323 0.41 -11.66 -6.10
CA ARG A 323 0.64 -12.71 -7.11
C ARG A 323 -0.63 -13.51 -7.44
N ARG A 324 -1.50 -13.69 -6.46
CA ARG A 324 -2.78 -14.41 -6.60
C ARG A 324 -3.93 -13.51 -7.09
N GLY A 325 -3.76 -12.19 -7.03
CA GLY A 325 -4.81 -11.24 -7.36
C GLY A 325 -5.94 -11.22 -6.33
N ASN A 326 -5.61 -11.27 -5.04
CA ASN A 326 -6.55 -11.12 -3.92
C ASN A 326 -6.09 -10.14 -2.81
N LEU A 327 -5.24 -9.17 -3.16
CA LEU A 327 -4.77 -8.09 -2.30
C LEU A 327 -5.93 -7.26 -1.76
N LEU A 328 -6.94 -6.93 -2.57
CA LEU A 328 -8.08 -6.13 -2.10
C LEU A 328 -8.91 -6.87 -1.04
N GLU A 329 -9.03 -8.20 -1.12
CA GLU A 329 -9.58 -9.04 -0.06
C GLU A 329 -8.72 -8.97 1.21
N LEU A 330 -7.39 -9.02 1.08
CA LEU A 330 -6.47 -8.88 2.21
C LEU A 330 -6.61 -7.50 2.89
N VAL A 331 -6.65 -6.42 2.11
CA VAL A 331 -6.90 -5.05 2.61
C VAL A 331 -8.21 -5.01 3.37
N GLU A 332 -9.28 -5.55 2.79
CA GLU A 332 -10.59 -5.57 3.42
C GLU A 332 -10.58 -6.36 4.74
N ALA A 333 -9.90 -7.50 4.80
CA ALA A 333 -9.75 -8.26 6.04
C ALA A 333 -9.01 -7.47 7.12
N ARG A 334 -7.95 -6.74 6.76
CA ARG A 334 -7.18 -5.89 7.69
C ARG A 334 -7.95 -4.65 8.13
N ALA A 335 -8.71 -4.04 7.23
CA ALA A 335 -9.51 -2.85 7.50
C ALA A 335 -10.52 -3.03 8.65
N ARG A 336 -10.91 -4.27 8.94
CA ARG A 336 -11.89 -4.62 9.96
C ARG A 336 -11.29 -4.70 11.36
N GLY A 337 -9.96 -4.57 11.49
CA GLY A 337 -9.27 -4.51 12.77
C GLY A 337 -9.41 -3.17 13.50
N HIS A 338 -9.63 -2.06 12.78
CA HIS A 338 -9.68 -0.72 13.38
C HIS A 338 -10.57 0.25 12.59
N PRO A 339 -11.41 1.09 13.24
CA PRO A 339 -12.30 2.04 12.53
C PRO A 339 -11.58 2.98 11.57
N ARG A 340 -10.38 3.46 11.95
CA ARG A 340 -9.59 4.32 11.06
C ARG A 340 -8.98 3.59 9.88
N MET A 341 -8.67 2.30 10.02
CA MET A 341 -8.24 1.49 8.87
C MET A 341 -9.41 1.26 7.91
N LEU A 342 -10.63 1.14 8.43
CA LEU A 342 -11.84 1.13 7.64
C LEU A 342 -12.04 2.45 6.89
N ASP A 343 -11.84 3.61 7.53
CA ASP A 343 -11.85 4.90 6.83
C ASP A 343 -10.82 4.92 5.69
N GLY A 344 -9.59 4.44 5.95
CA GLY A 344 -8.54 4.30 4.93
C GLY A 344 -8.94 3.37 3.77
N TYR A 345 -9.53 2.20 4.04
CA TYR A 345 -10.02 1.31 2.98
C TYR A 345 -11.11 1.96 2.14
N ARG A 346 -12.03 2.70 2.76
CA ARG A 346 -13.09 3.39 2.01
C ARG A 346 -12.55 4.53 1.15
N ALA A 347 -11.54 5.26 1.64
CA ALA A 347 -10.82 6.24 0.83
C ALA A 347 -10.10 5.56 -0.35
N LEU A 348 -9.46 4.40 -0.15
CA LEU A 348 -8.83 3.64 -1.24
C LEU A 348 -9.84 3.33 -2.35
N LEU A 349 -11.05 2.91 -1.98
CA LEU A 349 -12.13 2.61 -2.91
C LEU A 349 -12.73 3.84 -3.59
N ASP A 350 -12.54 5.05 -3.07
CA ASP A 350 -12.90 6.29 -3.78
C ASP A 350 -11.98 6.53 -4.98
N HIS A 351 -10.78 5.93 -4.98
CA HIS A 351 -9.83 5.95 -6.09
C HIS A 351 -9.94 4.72 -7.01
N ALA A 352 -11.10 4.04 -7.05
CA ALA A 352 -11.29 2.82 -7.85
C ALA A 352 -10.92 2.96 -9.33
N ALA A 353 -11.15 4.12 -9.95
CA ALA A 353 -10.75 4.38 -11.33
C ALA A 353 -9.23 4.44 -11.53
N GLN A 354 -8.49 4.98 -10.54
CA GLN A 354 -7.03 4.97 -10.55
C GLN A 354 -6.49 3.55 -10.37
N LEU A 355 -7.11 2.76 -9.48
CA LEU A 355 -6.74 1.36 -9.28
C LEU A 355 -7.03 0.50 -10.53
N GLU A 356 -8.15 0.75 -11.23
CA GLU A 356 -8.57 0.00 -12.42
C GLU A 356 -7.53 0.04 -13.54
N ALA A 357 -6.79 1.14 -13.66
CA ALA A 357 -5.81 1.36 -14.72
C ALA A 357 -4.66 0.32 -14.72
N THR A 358 -4.30 -0.20 -13.56
CA THR A 358 -3.22 -1.20 -13.38
C THR A 358 -3.72 -2.57 -12.92
N ASP A 359 -4.98 -2.63 -12.46
CA ASP A 359 -5.59 -3.85 -11.99
C ASP A 359 -5.69 -4.93 -13.10
N PRO A 360 -5.23 -6.18 -12.87
CA PRO A 360 -5.28 -7.22 -13.89
C PRO A 360 -6.70 -7.54 -14.37
N VAL A 361 -6.88 -7.69 -15.69
CA VAL A 361 -8.15 -8.06 -16.30
C VAL A 361 -8.63 -9.48 -15.95
N SER A 362 -7.76 -10.32 -15.40
CA SER A 362 -8.03 -11.69 -14.98
C SER A 362 -7.22 -12.01 -13.72
N LYS A 363 -7.88 -12.56 -12.70
CA LYS A 363 -7.28 -12.98 -11.42
C LYS A 363 -7.90 -14.29 -10.93
N ASP A 364 -7.56 -14.70 -9.71
CA ASP A 364 -8.34 -15.68 -8.94
C ASP A 364 -9.78 -15.19 -8.69
N ALA A 365 -10.61 -16.00 -8.04
CA ALA A 365 -12.01 -15.66 -7.83
C ALA A 365 -12.21 -14.38 -6.99
N PHE A 366 -13.08 -13.48 -7.45
CA PHE A 366 -13.56 -12.32 -6.70
C PHE A 366 -14.40 -12.77 -5.50
N PHE A 367 -14.10 -12.29 -4.30
CA PHE A 367 -14.88 -12.62 -3.09
C PHE A 367 -15.67 -11.40 -2.62
N TYR A 368 -16.99 -11.56 -2.55
CA TYR A 368 -17.86 -10.54 -1.95
C TYR A 368 -17.84 -10.70 -0.43
N LEU A 369 -17.19 -9.77 0.26
CA LEU A 369 -16.97 -9.84 1.71
C LEU A 369 -17.80 -8.80 2.48
N SER A 370 -18.22 -7.70 1.84
CA SER A 370 -19.05 -6.67 2.48
C SER A 370 -19.73 -5.73 1.48
N ALA A 371 -20.51 -4.80 2.01
CA ALA A 371 -21.08 -3.64 1.29
C ALA A 371 -20.02 -2.70 0.66
N ASP A 372 -18.74 -2.83 1.00
CA ASP A 372 -17.65 -2.08 0.36
C ASP A 372 -17.16 -2.79 -0.92
N SER A 373 -17.32 -4.12 -1.04
CA SER A 373 -16.87 -4.91 -2.21
C SER A 373 -17.42 -4.44 -3.57
N PRO A 374 -18.67 -3.93 -3.70
CA PRO A 374 -19.17 -3.34 -4.94
C PRO A 374 -18.40 -2.14 -5.48
N ARG A 375 -17.56 -1.49 -4.66
CA ARG A 375 -16.79 -0.29 -5.05
C ARG A 375 -15.42 -0.64 -5.62
N ARG A 376 -15.07 -1.93 -5.73
CA ARG A 376 -13.77 -2.37 -6.23
C ARG A 376 -13.65 -2.24 -7.76
N PRO A 377 -12.41 -2.15 -8.30
CA PRO A 377 -12.15 -1.91 -9.72
C PRO A 377 -12.79 -2.93 -10.66
N GLU A 378 -12.91 -4.19 -10.26
CA GLU A 378 -13.52 -5.25 -11.06
C GLU A 378 -14.96 -4.96 -11.44
N VAL A 379 -15.73 -4.41 -10.49
CA VAL A 379 -17.14 -4.09 -10.66
C VAL A 379 -17.28 -2.87 -11.58
N LEU A 380 -16.48 -1.83 -11.34
CA LEU A 380 -16.39 -0.64 -12.19
C LEU A 380 -16.07 -1.03 -13.64
N ARG A 381 -15.01 -1.81 -13.85
CA ARG A 381 -14.59 -2.31 -15.16
C ARG A 381 -15.69 -3.09 -15.86
N HIS A 382 -16.41 -3.95 -15.15
CA HIS A 382 -17.52 -4.70 -15.75
C HIS A 382 -18.64 -3.77 -16.21
N HIS A 383 -19.02 -2.79 -15.39
CA HIS A 383 -20.04 -1.80 -15.77
C HIS A 383 -19.61 -0.99 -17.00
N GLU A 384 -18.35 -0.56 -17.07
CA GLU A 384 -17.82 0.12 -18.27
C GLU A 384 -17.78 -0.78 -19.52
N ARG A 385 -17.55 -2.09 -19.34
CA ARG A 385 -17.55 -3.06 -20.45
C ARG A 385 -18.96 -3.38 -20.94
N LEU A 386 -19.98 -3.33 -20.07
CA LEU A 386 -21.38 -3.48 -20.50
C LEU A 386 -21.77 -2.38 -21.49
N ALA A 387 -21.30 -1.15 -21.29
CA ALA A 387 -21.53 -0.04 -22.21
C ALA A 387 -20.86 -0.19 -23.58
N ARG A 388 -19.99 -1.20 -23.77
CA ARG A 388 -19.32 -1.50 -25.06
C ARG A 388 -20.04 -2.58 -25.86
N LEU A 389 -21.08 -3.20 -25.29
CA LEU A 389 -21.86 -4.22 -25.97
C LEU A 389 -22.92 -3.55 -26.85
N ASP A 390 -23.02 -4.02 -28.10
CA ASP A 390 -24.05 -3.63 -29.07
C ASP A 390 -25.18 -4.66 -29.05
N VAL A 391 -26.28 -4.30 -28.41
CA VAL A 391 -27.43 -5.19 -28.16
C VAL A 391 -28.72 -4.44 -28.46
N ALA A 392 -29.63 -5.07 -29.19
CA ALA A 392 -30.94 -4.54 -29.50
C ALA A 392 -32.03 -5.60 -29.27
N GLY A 393 -33.29 -5.17 -29.21
CA GLY A 393 -34.45 -6.05 -29.04
C GLY A 393 -34.87 -6.22 -27.58
N ASP A 394 -35.59 -7.29 -27.29
CA ASP A 394 -36.19 -7.55 -25.98
C ASP A 394 -35.31 -8.52 -25.16
N LEU A 395 -34.66 -8.02 -24.12
CA LEU A 395 -33.75 -8.77 -23.26
C LEU A 395 -34.36 -9.06 -21.88
N LEU A 396 -34.37 -10.33 -21.49
CA LEU A 396 -34.66 -10.74 -20.11
C LEU A 396 -33.35 -10.85 -19.32
N VAL A 397 -33.26 -10.12 -18.21
CA VAL A 397 -32.11 -10.16 -17.28
C VAL A 397 -32.58 -10.68 -15.92
N GLY A 398 -32.04 -11.81 -15.46
CA GLY A 398 -32.47 -12.38 -14.17
C GLY A 398 -32.08 -13.84 -13.95
N GLY A 399 -32.75 -14.48 -12.99
CA GLY A 399 -32.70 -15.92 -12.74
C GLY A 399 -34.10 -16.53 -12.84
N GLY A 400 -34.31 -17.52 -13.71
CA GLY A 400 -35.60 -18.20 -13.86
C GLY A 400 -35.73 -19.05 -15.13
N GLU A 401 -36.88 -19.69 -15.34
CA GLU A 401 -37.17 -20.41 -16.59
C GLU A 401 -37.21 -19.43 -17.77
N VAL A 402 -36.54 -19.79 -18.87
CA VAL A 402 -36.46 -18.97 -20.08
C VAL A 402 -37.84 -18.90 -20.76
N GLU A 403 -38.51 -17.76 -20.65
CA GLU A 403 -39.69 -17.48 -21.47
C GLU A 403 -39.28 -17.29 -22.94
N ARG A 404 -39.92 -18.02 -23.87
CA ARG A 404 -39.59 -17.97 -25.32
C ARG A 404 -39.94 -16.65 -26.01
N SER A 405 -40.41 -15.64 -25.27
CA SER A 405 -40.88 -14.35 -25.80
C SER A 405 -39.82 -13.27 -25.88
N PHE A 406 -38.58 -13.53 -25.42
CA PHE A 406 -37.47 -12.58 -25.44
C PHE A 406 -36.42 -12.97 -26.48
N ASP A 407 -35.75 -11.97 -27.07
CA ASP A 407 -34.67 -12.15 -28.03
C ASP A 407 -33.39 -12.67 -27.36
N GLY A 408 -33.21 -12.39 -26.07
CA GLY A 408 -32.07 -12.84 -25.28
C GLY A 408 -32.38 -13.09 -23.81
N TYR A 409 -31.53 -13.89 -23.17
CA TYR A 409 -31.55 -14.14 -21.73
C TYR A 409 -30.15 -14.01 -21.13
N TRP A 410 -29.98 -13.07 -20.20
CA TRP A 410 -28.73 -12.84 -19.48
C TRP A 410 -28.93 -13.09 -17.99
N ARG A 411 -27.90 -13.65 -17.34
CA ARG A 411 -27.94 -13.81 -15.88
C ARG A 411 -27.81 -12.44 -15.21
N LEU A 412 -28.36 -12.31 -14.02
CA LEU A 412 -28.19 -11.16 -13.16
C LEU A 412 -27.32 -11.56 -11.95
N VAL A 413 -26.13 -10.99 -11.83
CA VAL A 413 -25.15 -11.36 -10.81
C VAL A 413 -24.75 -10.12 -10.01
N PRO A 414 -25.33 -9.84 -8.83
CA PRO A 414 -24.84 -8.77 -7.97
C PRO A 414 -23.40 -9.04 -7.48
N PRO A 415 -22.51 -8.04 -7.40
CA PRO A 415 -22.72 -6.61 -7.70
C PRO A 415 -22.55 -6.22 -9.19
N PHE A 416 -22.17 -7.16 -10.05
CA PHE A 416 -21.84 -6.89 -11.46
C PHE A 416 -23.04 -6.48 -12.32
N GLY A 417 -24.23 -7.03 -12.07
CA GLY A 417 -25.42 -6.76 -12.88
C GLY A 417 -25.59 -7.77 -14.02
N PRO A 418 -26.01 -7.34 -15.22
CA PRO A 418 -26.24 -8.24 -16.35
C PRO A 418 -24.96 -8.97 -16.77
N VAL A 419 -25.07 -10.26 -17.09
CA VAL A 419 -23.97 -11.13 -17.55
C VAL A 419 -24.40 -11.88 -18.81
N PRO A 420 -23.81 -11.57 -19.98
CA PRO A 420 -24.03 -12.32 -21.21
C PRO A 420 -23.65 -13.80 -21.05
N PRO A 421 -24.38 -14.73 -21.70
CA PRO A 421 -24.05 -16.16 -21.67
C PRO A 421 -22.60 -16.47 -22.09
N ALA A 422 -22.06 -15.73 -23.06
CA ALA A 422 -20.68 -15.92 -23.53
C ALA A 422 -19.60 -15.56 -22.48
N LEU A 423 -19.97 -14.83 -21.42
CA LEU A 423 -19.07 -14.39 -20.35
C LEU A 423 -19.35 -15.08 -19.02
N SER A 424 -20.27 -16.06 -18.98
CA SER A 424 -20.76 -16.65 -17.73
C SER A 424 -19.70 -17.30 -16.86
N ASP A 425 -18.63 -17.78 -17.49
CA ASP A 425 -17.58 -18.57 -16.86
C ASP A 425 -16.22 -17.83 -16.88
N VAL A 426 -16.24 -16.50 -17.04
CA VAL A 426 -15.05 -15.64 -17.12
C VAL A 426 -14.94 -14.79 -15.86
N TYR A 427 -13.72 -14.56 -15.37
CA TYR A 427 -13.45 -13.62 -14.29
C TYR A 427 -13.93 -12.19 -14.64
N PRO A 428 -14.52 -11.43 -13.70
CA PRO A 428 -14.80 -11.77 -12.30
C PRO A 428 -16.18 -12.42 -12.07
N LEU A 429 -16.87 -12.84 -13.13
CA LEU A 429 -18.29 -13.25 -13.11
C LEU A 429 -18.52 -14.66 -12.55
N THR A 430 -17.44 -15.35 -12.20
CA THR A 430 -17.42 -16.58 -11.38
C THR A 430 -17.20 -16.28 -9.89
N ALA A 431 -17.54 -15.06 -9.45
CA ALA A 431 -17.39 -14.58 -8.09
C ALA A 431 -18.02 -15.50 -7.04
N GLN A 432 -17.40 -15.54 -5.85
CA GLN A 432 -17.96 -16.17 -4.66
C GLN A 432 -18.79 -15.15 -3.89
N LEU A 433 -20.09 -15.42 -3.79
CA LEU A 433 -21.08 -14.54 -3.16
C LEU A 433 -21.71 -15.24 -1.95
N PRO A 434 -21.99 -14.51 -0.85
CA PRO A 434 -22.80 -15.07 0.23
C PRO A 434 -24.26 -15.22 -0.22
N GLU A 435 -24.99 -16.15 0.39
CA GLU A 435 -26.45 -16.29 0.16
C GLU A 435 -27.24 -15.04 0.61
N ARG A 436 -26.67 -14.28 1.55
CA ARG A 436 -27.27 -13.06 2.12
C ARG A 436 -26.49 -11.84 1.69
N LEU A 437 -26.88 -11.25 0.57
CA LEU A 437 -26.32 -10.00 0.08
C LEU A 437 -26.95 -8.80 0.78
N ASP A 438 -26.14 -7.76 1.00
CA ASP A 438 -26.60 -6.46 1.45
C ASP A 438 -27.13 -5.59 0.30
N THR A 439 -27.76 -4.47 0.66
CA THR A 439 -28.36 -3.54 -0.31
C THR A 439 -27.37 -3.02 -1.35
N SER A 440 -26.11 -2.79 -0.98
CA SER A 440 -25.11 -2.19 -1.87
C SER A 440 -24.74 -3.12 -3.04
N ALA A 441 -24.82 -4.44 -2.86
CA ALA A 441 -24.69 -5.39 -3.97
C ALA A 441 -25.76 -5.16 -5.05
N TYR A 442 -27.02 -5.04 -4.62
CA TYR A 442 -28.15 -4.87 -5.53
C TYR A 442 -28.15 -3.49 -6.19
N GLU A 443 -27.79 -2.44 -5.45
CA GLU A 443 -27.63 -1.10 -6.00
C GLU A 443 -26.52 -1.03 -7.05
N ALA A 444 -25.41 -1.75 -6.86
CA ALA A 444 -24.37 -1.87 -7.87
C ALA A 444 -24.84 -2.65 -9.10
N ALA A 445 -25.57 -3.75 -8.90
CA ALA A 445 -26.15 -4.51 -10.00
C ALA A 445 -27.12 -3.65 -10.83
N ALA A 446 -27.93 -2.81 -10.17
CA ALA A 446 -28.82 -1.86 -10.82
C ALA A 446 -28.06 -0.83 -11.67
N ARG A 447 -26.92 -0.32 -11.19
CA ARG A 447 -26.03 0.55 -11.99
C ARG A 447 -25.48 -0.17 -13.23
N GLY A 448 -25.13 -1.45 -13.11
CA GLY A 448 -24.73 -2.26 -14.27
C GLY A 448 -25.86 -2.42 -15.30
N VAL A 449 -27.11 -2.56 -14.86
CA VAL A 449 -28.28 -2.57 -15.76
C VAL A 449 -28.44 -1.21 -16.45
N ALA A 450 -28.34 -0.11 -15.70
CA ALA A 450 -28.43 1.24 -16.24
C ALA A 450 -27.37 1.49 -17.32
N ALA A 451 -26.12 1.12 -17.05
CA ALA A 451 -25.01 1.27 -18.01
C ALA A 451 -25.27 0.53 -19.33
N LEU A 452 -25.87 -0.67 -19.29
CA LEU A 452 -26.23 -1.42 -20.49
C LEU A 452 -27.34 -0.72 -21.30
N VAL A 453 -28.39 -0.27 -20.63
CA VAL A 453 -29.56 0.37 -21.27
C VAL A 453 -29.19 1.74 -21.85
N GLU A 454 -28.45 2.56 -21.11
CA GLU A 454 -28.00 3.88 -21.56
C GLU A 454 -27.13 3.80 -22.83
N ALA A 455 -26.29 2.77 -22.93
CA ALA A 455 -25.46 2.53 -24.10
C ALA A 455 -26.23 1.96 -25.29
N ASN A 456 -27.42 1.37 -25.07
CA ASN A 456 -28.21 0.67 -26.08
C ASN A 456 -29.66 1.17 -26.12
N PRO A 457 -29.94 2.31 -26.78
CA PRO A 457 -31.29 2.91 -26.80
C PRO A 457 -32.38 2.06 -27.48
N GLU A 458 -31.99 1.08 -28.31
CA GLU A 458 -32.92 0.14 -28.98
C GLU A 458 -33.17 -1.14 -28.16
N LEU A 459 -32.58 -1.25 -26.97
CA LEU A 459 -32.73 -2.39 -26.07
C LEU A 459 -33.89 -2.15 -25.09
N SER A 460 -34.87 -3.05 -25.09
CA SER A 460 -35.84 -3.14 -24.01
C SER A 460 -35.39 -4.18 -23.00
N VAL A 461 -35.25 -3.79 -21.72
CA VAL A 461 -34.84 -4.72 -20.65
C VAL A 461 -36.03 -5.03 -19.75
N THR A 462 -36.31 -6.32 -19.57
CA THR A 462 -37.10 -6.81 -18.44
C THR A 462 -36.17 -7.41 -17.39
N LEU A 463 -36.17 -6.82 -16.19
CA LEU A 463 -35.42 -7.31 -15.04
C LEU A 463 -36.30 -8.20 -14.17
N LEU A 464 -35.89 -9.46 -14.01
CA LEU A 464 -36.52 -10.42 -13.12
C LEU A 464 -35.71 -10.53 -11.82
N HIS A 465 -36.33 -10.22 -10.69
CA HIS A 465 -35.66 -10.24 -9.40
C HIS A 465 -36.42 -11.02 -8.32
N ASP A 466 -35.69 -11.42 -7.27
CA ASP A 466 -36.26 -12.00 -6.07
C ASP A 466 -35.95 -11.09 -4.88
N GLY A 467 -36.95 -10.29 -4.45
CA GLY A 467 -36.84 -9.52 -3.21
C GLY A 467 -35.79 -8.40 -3.17
N TRP A 468 -35.40 -7.81 -4.31
CA TRP A 468 -34.47 -6.67 -4.35
C TRP A 468 -34.96 -5.50 -3.47
N PRO A 469 -34.05 -4.79 -2.78
CA PRO A 469 -34.39 -3.62 -1.99
C PRO A 469 -35.02 -2.51 -2.84
N ALA A 470 -35.94 -1.75 -2.25
CA ALA A 470 -36.60 -0.64 -2.94
C ALA A 470 -35.61 0.40 -3.49
N THR A 471 -34.50 0.65 -2.78
CA THR A 471 -33.47 1.61 -3.23
C THR A 471 -32.78 1.16 -4.52
N ALA A 472 -32.48 -0.14 -4.66
CA ALA A 472 -31.92 -0.70 -5.89
C ALA A 472 -32.90 -0.63 -7.05
N LEU A 473 -34.19 -0.91 -6.81
CA LEU A 473 -35.23 -0.80 -7.84
C LEU A 473 -35.45 0.64 -8.30
N SER A 474 -35.40 1.61 -7.38
CA SER A 474 -35.50 3.04 -7.70
C SER A 474 -34.28 3.59 -8.45
N ALA A 475 -33.16 2.87 -8.46
CA ALA A 475 -31.96 3.24 -9.22
C ALA A 475 -31.99 2.73 -10.67
N LEU A 476 -32.97 1.90 -11.06
CA LEU A 476 -33.12 1.45 -12.44
C LEU A 476 -33.70 2.57 -13.32
N PRO A 477 -33.29 2.66 -14.61
CA PRO A 477 -33.93 3.57 -15.57
C PRO A 477 -35.43 3.29 -15.70
N GLU A 478 -36.23 4.33 -15.98
CA GLU A 478 -37.70 4.22 -16.10
C GLU A 478 -38.14 3.24 -17.20
N ASP A 479 -37.32 3.07 -18.25
CA ASP A 479 -37.61 2.19 -19.38
C ASP A 479 -37.32 0.71 -19.08
N VAL A 480 -36.78 0.37 -17.90
CA VAL A 480 -36.58 -1.02 -17.46
C VAL A 480 -37.87 -1.55 -16.85
N THR A 481 -38.43 -2.60 -17.44
CA THR A 481 -39.58 -3.30 -16.88
C THR A 481 -39.13 -4.22 -15.75
N VAL A 482 -39.68 -4.05 -14.54
CA VAL A 482 -39.34 -4.87 -13.37
C VAL A 482 -40.42 -5.93 -13.13
N ARG A 483 -40.02 -7.17 -12.84
CA ARG A 483 -40.91 -8.28 -12.45
C ARG A 483 -40.31 -9.07 -11.29
N ARG A 484 -41.15 -9.56 -10.38
CA ARG A 484 -40.72 -10.52 -9.36
C ARG A 484 -40.77 -11.95 -9.88
N THR A 485 -39.85 -12.79 -9.42
CA THR A 485 -39.78 -14.23 -9.74
C THR A 485 -41.03 -15.01 -9.31
N ASP A 486 -41.78 -14.52 -8.31
CA ASP A 486 -43.06 -15.08 -7.85
C ASP A 486 -44.28 -14.66 -8.69
N GLY A 487 -44.09 -13.83 -9.73
CA GLY A 487 -45.15 -13.36 -10.63
C GLY A 487 -45.94 -12.15 -10.11
N THR A 488 -45.59 -11.59 -8.95
CA THR A 488 -46.15 -10.30 -8.50
C THR A 488 -45.39 -9.12 -9.13
N ARG A 489 -46.13 -8.08 -9.53
CA ARG A 489 -45.55 -6.83 -10.07
C ARG A 489 -45.00 -5.97 -8.95
#